data_AF-A0A7S1Y914-F1
#
_entry.id   AF-A0A7S1Y914-F1
#
_cell.length_a   1.000
_cell.length_b   1.000
_cell.length_c   1.000
_cell.angle_alpha   90.00
_cell.angle_beta   90.00
_cell.angle_gamma   90.00
#
_symmetry.space_group_name_H-M   'P 1'
#
loop_
_entity.id
_entity.type
_entity.pdbx_description
1 polymer ?
#
loop_
_entity_poly.entity_id
_entity_poly.type
_entity_poly.pdbx_seq_one_letter_code
_entity_poly.pdbx_strand_id
1 'polypeptide(L)'
;KMQALDTSVLKIPYLLSRGDPQAVISYGLDVVRKAGIRLPRKARKHNLILEFLRIKGLLKKRTEAEILAHPAMVDENMKKVVEVLNAIGLAAAYIDDTNMVFLSHLRVLKLSLLHHGLSMHTSVGLVTYGVLLVAFGDFDTAF
;
A
#
# COMPACT_ATOMS: atom_id res chain seq x y z
N LYS A 1 17.75 -8.52 -8.31
CA LYS A 1 16.63 -7.63 -7.90
C LYS A 1 15.39 -7.89 -8.77
N MET A 2 15.53 -7.87 -10.10
CA MET A 2 14.44 -8.10 -11.07
C MET A 2 13.77 -9.49 -10.98
N GLN A 3 14.57 -10.57 -10.95
CA GLN A 3 14.06 -11.95 -10.94
C GLN A 3 13.09 -12.28 -9.77
N ALA A 4 13.26 -11.63 -8.61
CA ALA A 4 12.38 -11.83 -7.46
C ALA A 4 10.99 -11.19 -7.65
N LEU A 5 10.93 -10.05 -8.35
CA LEU A 5 9.67 -9.36 -8.67
C LEU A 5 8.90 -10.09 -9.78
N ASP A 6 9.60 -10.70 -10.74
CA ASP A 6 8.95 -11.50 -11.78
C ASP A 6 8.31 -12.76 -11.21
N THR A 7 9.01 -13.47 -10.32
CA THR A 7 8.45 -14.65 -9.65
C THR A 7 7.30 -14.33 -8.69
N SER A 8 7.24 -13.11 -8.13
CA SER A 8 6.16 -12.75 -7.21
C SER A 8 4.78 -12.66 -7.88
N VAL A 9 4.73 -12.30 -9.16
CA VAL A 9 3.48 -12.21 -9.94
C VAL A 9 2.76 -13.56 -9.99
N LEU A 10 3.50 -14.67 -9.98
CA LEU A 10 2.91 -16.03 -9.96
C LEU A 10 2.76 -16.57 -8.54
N LYS A 11 3.72 -16.27 -7.66
CA LYS A 11 3.76 -16.87 -6.33
C LYS A 11 2.73 -16.29 -5.36
N ILE A 12 2.43 -14.99 -5.45
CA ILE A 12 1.42 -14.37 -4.57
C ILE A 12 0.01 -14.92 -4.86
N PRO A 13 -0.48 -14.95 -6.12
CA PRO A 13 -1.77 -15.58 -6.43
C PRO A 13 -1.83 -17.05 -6.01
N TYR A 14 -0.74 -17.80 -6.21
CA TYR A 14 -0.66 -19.19 -5.76
C TYR A 14 -0.80 -19.31 -4.22
N LEU A 15 -0.10 -18.49 -3.44
CA LEU A 15 -0.21 -18.51 -1.98
C LEU A 15 -1.62 -18.09 -1.50
N LEU A 16 -2.23 -17.11 -2.18
CA LEU A 16 -3.63 -16.73 -1.94
C LEU A 16 -4.59 -17.89 -2.22
N SER A 17 -4.42 -18.62 -3.31
CA SER A 17 -5.25 -19.79 -3.64
C SER A 17 -5.12 -20.95 -2.64
N ARG A 18 -4.01 -21.01 -1.89
CA ARG A 18 -3.82 -21.99 -0.82
C ARG A 18 -4.44 -21.57 0.51
N GLY A 19 -4.98 -20.37 0.62
CA GLY A 19 -5.58 -19.87 1.85
C GLY A 19 -4.56 -19.64 2.97
N ASP A 20 -3.30 -19.33 2.63
CA ASP A 20 -2.24 -19.06 3.62
C ASP A 20 -1.86 -17.56 3.63
N PRO A 21 -2.65 -16.72 4.32
CA PRO A 21 -2.41 -15.28 4.39
C PRO A 21 -1.08 -14.93 5.07
N GLN A 22 -0.62 -15.73 6.03
CA GLN A 22 0.65 -15.48 6.71
C GLN A 22 1.84 -15.67 5.77
N ALA A 23 1.81 -16.70 4.93
CA ALA A 23 2.83 -16.90 3.89
C ALA A 23 2.84 -15.76 2.86
N VAL A 24 1.66 -15.25 2.47
CA VAL A 24 1.56 -14.08 1.58
C VAL A 24 2.23 -12.86 2.20
N ILE A 25 1.93 -12.55 3.46
CA ILE A 25 2.53 -11.39 4.17
C ILE A 25 4.05 -11.57 4.27
N SER A 26 4.51 -12.73 4.73
CA SER A 26 5.94 -13.01 4.92
C SER A 26 6.72 -12.91 3.61
N TYR A 27 6.22 -13.56 2.55
CA TYR A 27 6.84 -13.53 1.23
C TYR A 27 6.79 -12.11 0.62
N GLY A 28 5.64 -11.44 0.74
CA GLY A 28 5.46 -10.07 0.24
C GLY A 28 6.42 -9.09 0.89
N LEU A 29 6.57 -9.14 2.23
CA LEU A 29 7.53 -8.31 2.97
C LEU A 29 8.98 -8.51 2.49
N ASP A 30 9.34 -9.75 2.16
CA ASP A 30 10.66 -10.05 1.61
C ASP A 30 10.85 -9.53 0.18
N VAL A 31 9.81 -9.62 -0.66
CA VAL A 31 9.80 -9.08 -2.03
C VAL A 31 9.96 -7.56 -2.02
N VAL A 32 9.13 -6.84 -1.26
CA VAL A 32 9.19 -5.37 -1.21
C VAL A 32 10.51 -4.89 -0.58
N ARG A 33 11.06 -5.63 0.40
CA ARG A 33 12.38 -5.35 0.98
C ARG A 33 13.49 -5.45 -0.06
N LYS A 34 13.46 -6.45 -0.94
CA LYS A 34 14.42 -6.61 -2.05
C LYS A 34 14.30 -5.49 -3.09
N ALA A 35 13.11 -4.90 -3.22
CA ALA A 35 12.85 -3.72 -4.05
C ALA A 35 13.22 -2.38 -3.34
N GLY A 36 13.76 -2.43 -2.11
CA GLY A 36 14.16 -1.24 -1.35
C GLY A 36 13.05 -0.62 -0.50
N ILE A 37 11.82 -1.16 -0.54
CA ILE A 37 10.71 -0.69 0.27
C ILE A 37 10.67 -1.45 1.60
N ARG A 38 10.75 -0.73 2.71
CA ARG A 38 10.69 -1.33 4.05
C ARG A 38 9.31 -1.15 4.68
N LEU A 39 8.68 -2.27 5.01
CA LEU A 39 7.55 -2.38 5.92
C LEU A 39 8.00 -3.11 7.20
N PRO A 40 7.45 -2.76 8.37
CA PRO A 40 7.73 -3.50 9.60
C PRO A 40 7.17 -4.92 9.49
N ARG A 41 7.84 -5.90 10.12
CA ARG A 41 7.31 -7.28 10.19
C ARG A 41 6.00 -7.38 10.98
N LYS A 42 5.79 -6.48 11.94
CA LYS A 42 4.55 -6.36 12.72
C LYS A 42 4.12 -4.90 12.70
N ALA A 43 2.97 -4.62 12.11
CA ALA A 43 2.43 -3.28 12.05
C ALA A 43 1.87 -2.89 13.42
N ARG A 44 2.48 -1.90 14.06
CA ARG A 44 1.98 -1.32 15.32
C ARG A 44 1.25 -0.01 15.04
N LYS A 45 0.36 0.39 15.95
CA LYS A 45 -0.43 1.63 15.84
C LYS A 45 0.45 2.86 15.54
N HIS A 46 1.62 2.98 16.15
CA HIS A 46 2.52 4.11 15.87
C HIS A 46 3.07 4.11 14.44
N ASN A 47 3.30 2.94 13.83
CA ASN A 47 3.73 2.87 12.43
C ASN A 47 2.64 3.42 11.51
N LEU A 48 1.39 3.04 11.79
CA LEU A 48 0.22 3.52 11.07
C LEU A 48 0.05 5.03 11.24
N ILE A 49 0.04 5.54 12.47
CA ILE A 49 -0.13 6.97 12.75
C ILE A 49 0.95 7.79 12.05
N LEU A 50 2.22 7.37 12.12
CA LEU A 50 3.32 8.08 11.46
C LEU A 50 3.17 8.10 9.94
N GLU A 51 2.76 6.99 9.32
CA GLU A 51 2.55 6.95 7.88
C GLU A 51 1.33 7.78 7.46
N PHE A 52 0.25 7.73 8.24
CA PHE A 52 -0.95 8.55 8.04
C PHE A 52 -0.64 10.05 8.10
N LEU A 53 0.07 10.51 9.14
CA LEU A 53 0.44 11.92 9.27
C LEU A 53 1.33 12.40 8.12
N ARG A 54 2.22 11.54 7.61
CA ARG A 54 3.01 11.84 6.42
C ARG A 54 2.13 12.02 5.19
N ILE A 55 1.21 11.09 4.94
CA ILE A 55 0.26 11.19 3.82
C ILE A 55 -0.63 12.43 3.95
N LYS A 56 -1.18 12.69 5.15
CA LYS A 56 -2.01 13.87 5.42
C LYS A 56 -1.26 15.16 5.13
N GLY A 57 0.00 15.28 5.56
CA GLY A 57 0.84 16.43 5.27
C GLY A 57 1.13 16.64 3.77
N LEU A 58 1.21 15.55 3.01
CA LEU A 58 1.44 15.58 1.57
C LEU A 58 0.18 15.97 0.80
N LEU A 59 -0.97 15.41 1.19
CA LEU A 59 -2.26 15.67 0.57
C LEU A 59 -2.81 17.05 0.93
N LYS A 60 -2.53 17.57 2.12
CA LYS A 60 -2.95 18.94 2.52
C LYS A 60 -2.48 20.02 1.54
N LYS A 61 -1.41 19.76 0.78
CA LYS A 61 -0.84 20.70 -0.19
C LYS A 61 -1.33 20.47 -1.63
N ARG A 62 -2.26 19.53 -1.85
CA ARG A 62 -2.72 19.16 -3.19
C ARG A 62 -4.23 19.23 -3.26
N THR A 63 -4.73 19.71 -4.39
CA THR A 63 -6.14 19.69 -4.78
C THR A 63 -6.49 18.34 -5.43
N GLU A 64 -7.77 18.02 -5.48
CA GLU A 64 -8.28 16.85 -6.20
C GLU A 64 -7.81 16.84 -7.67
N ALA A 65 -7.90 17.98 -8.34
CA ALA A 65 -7.46 18.13 -9.73
C ALA A 65 -5.97 17.81 -9.91
N GLU A 66 -5.12 18.24 -8.97
CA GLU A 66 -3.68 17.93 -9.00
C GLU A 66 -3.38 16.44 -8.73
N ILE A 67 -4.20 15.78 -7.92
CA ILE A 67 -4.09 14.33 -7.67
C ILE A 67 -4.51 13.56 -8.93
N LEU A 68 -5.61 13.95 -9.57
CA LEU A 68 -6.11 13.31 -10.80
C LEU A 68 -5.22 13.56 -12.01
N ALA A 69 -4.58 14.73 -12.08
CA ALA A 69 -3.61 15.06 -13.12
C ALA A 69 -2.26 14.36 -12.94
N HIS A 70 -2.07 13.60 -11.86
CA HIS A 70 -0.81 12.92 -11.60
C HIS A 70 -0.55 11.86 -12.69
N PRO A 71 0.66 11.81 -13.29
CA PRO A 71 0.96 10.88 -14.36
C PRO A 71 0.73 9.43 -13.93
N ALA A 72 0.36 8.58 -14.89
CA ALA A 72 0.27 7.15 -14.69
C ALA A 72 1.64 6.55 -14.32
N MET A 73 1.63 5.47 -13.55
CA MET A 73 2.84 4.75 -13.18
C MET A 73 3.45 4.07 -14.41
N VAL A 74 4.68 4.43 -14.74
CA VAL A 74 5.39 3.90 -15.93
C VAL A 74 6.38 2.78 -15.57
N ASP A 75 6.96 2.83 -14.36
CA ASP A 75 7.92 1.81 -13.91
C ASP A 75 7.21 0.49 -13.59
N GLU A 76 7.43 -0.51 -14.43
CA GLU A 76 6.88 -1.87 -14.31
C GLU A 76 7.31 -2.59 -13.02
N ASN A 77 8.51 -2.34 -12.51
CA ASN A 77 8.93 -2.91 -11.23
C ASN A 77 8.13 -2.30 -10.10
N MET A 78 7.83 -1.01 -10.18
CA MET A 78 7.04 -0.33 -9.16
C MET A 78 5.57 -0.72 -9.20
N LYS A 79 5.01 -1.00 -10.38
CA LYS A 79 3.67 -1.60 -10.49
C LYS A 79 3.61 -2.91 -9.72
N LYS A 80 4.58 -3.81 -9.94
CA LYS A 80 4.68 -5.09 -9.22
C LYS A 80 4.85 -4.90 -7.72
N VAL A 81 5.66 -3.93 -7.28
CA VAL A 81 5.83 -3.63 -5.85
C VAL A 81 4.51 -3.19 -5.22
N VAL A 82 3.77 -2.31 -5.90
CA VAL A 82 2.47 -1.83 -5.42
C VAL A 82 1.41 -2.94 -5.42
N GLU A 83 1.42 -3.82 -6.41
CA GLU A 83 0.58 -5.03 -6.44
C GLU A 83 0.89 -5.95 -5.25
N VAL A 84 2.17 -6.19 -4.95
CA VAL A 84 2.60 -6.98 -3.79
C VAL A 84 2.13 -6.33 -2.48
N LEU A 85 2.25 -5.00 -2.36
CA LEU A 85 1.77 -4.27 -1.18
C LEU A 85 0.26 -4.40 -1.01
N ASN A 86 -0.51 -4.30 -2.09
CA ASN A 86 -1.95 -4.53 -2.08
C ASN A 86 -2.28 -5.97 -1.64
N ALA A 87 -1.54 -6.97 -2.14
CA ALA A 87 -1.74 -8.36 -1.73
C ALA A 87 -1.41 -8.60 -0.23
N ILE A 88 -0.38 -7.94 0.31
CA ILE A 88 -0.10 -7.95 1.76
C ILE A 88 -1.29 -7.39 2.54
N GLY A 89 -1.86 -6.27 2.08
CA GLY A 89 -3.03 -5.65 2.70
C GLY A 89 -4.25 -6.56 2.70
N LEU A 90 -4.57 -7.19 1.56
CA LEU A 90 -5.64 -8.17 1.46
C LEU A 90 -5.40 -9.39 2.36
N ALA A 91 -4.21 -9.96 2.36
CA ALA A 91 -3.86 -11.09 3.22
C ALA A 91 -3.96 -10.74 4.72
N ALA A 92 -3.56 -9.53 5.11
CA ALA A 92 -3.69 -9.04 6.47
C ALA A 92 -5.15 -8.93 6.92
N ALA A 93 -6.07 -8.59 6.00
CA ALA A 93 -7.49 -8.53 6.31
C ALA A 93 -8.08 -9.91 6.65
N TYR A 94 -7.58 -11.00 6.05
CA TYR A 94 -8.03 -12.37 6.37
C TYR A 94 -7.60 -12.87 7.76
N ILE A 95 -6.69 -12.16 8.43
CA ILE A 95 -6.18 -12.52 9.76
C ILE A 95 -6.38 -11.40 10.79
N ASP A 96 -7.28 -10.46 10.50
CA ASP A 96 -7.63 -9.32 11.35
C ASP A 96 -6.43 -8.45 11.78
N ASP A 97 -5.35 -8.41 10.97
CA ASP A 97 -4.23 -7.48 11.19
C ASP A 97 -4.54 -6.12 10.54
N THR A 98 -5.51 -5.41 11.12
CA THR A 98 -5.98 -4.10 10.64
C THR A 98 -4.85 -3.07 10.50
N ASN A 99 -3.83 -3.11 11.36
CA ASN A 99 -2.69 -2.19 11.25
C ASN A 99 -1.89 -2.47 9.98
N MET A 100 -1.68 -3.74 9.63
CA MET A 100 -0.96 -4.11 8.41
C MET A 100 -1.78 -3.81 7.15
N VAL A 101 -3.10 -4.02 7.20
CA VAL A 101 -4.04 -3.59 6.14
C VAL A 101 -3.81 -2.11 5.84
N PHE A 102 -3.98 -1.25 6.83
CA PHE A 102 -3.88 0.18 6.61
C PHE A 102 -2.46 0.63 6.25
N LEU A 103 -1.44 0.09 6.90
CA LEU A 103 -0.05 0.48 6.63
C LEU A 103 0.40 0.11 5.21
N SER A 104 -0.01 -1.04 4.70
CA SER A 104 0.33 -1.48 3.34
C SER A 104 -0.36 -0.62 2.27
N HIS A 105 -1.64 -0.30 2.43
CA HIS A 105 -2.38 0.56 1.50
C HIS A 105 -1.93 2.03 1.58
N LEU A 106 -1.63 2.56 2.76
CA LEU A 106 -1.00 3.89 2.87
C LEU A 106 0.36 3.92 2.20
N ARG A 107 1.13 2.83 2.23
CA ARG A 107 2.40 2.72 1.51
C ARG A 107 2.19 2.71 0.00
N VAL A 108 1.14 2.04 -0.51
CA VAL A 108 0.74 2.15 -1.93
C VAL A 108 0.49 3.60 -2.29
N LEU A 109 -0.36 4.30 -1.54
CA LEU A 109 -0.70 5.70 -1.79
C LEU A 109 0.54 6.60 -1.81
N LYS A 110 1.44 6.39 -0.84
CA LYS A 110 2.69 7.12 -0.75
C LYS A 110 3.54 6.95 -2.00
N LEU A 111 3.72 5.72 -2.47
CA LEU A 111 4.53 5.42 -3.65
C LEU A 111 3.93 6.03 -4.91
N SER A 112 2.61 5.95 -5.06
CA SER A 112 1.90 6.53 -6.20
C SER A 112 2.05 8.05 -6.26
N LEU A 113 1.76 8.75 -5.15
CA LEU A 113 1.69 10.22 -5.14
C LEU A 113 3.05 10.93 -5.03
N LEU A 114 4.07 10.26 -4.51
CA LEU A 114 5.37 10.89 -4.28
C LEU A 114 6.42 10.58 -5.34
N HIS A 115 6.35 9.40 -5.96
CA HIS A 115 7.54 8.86 -6.59
C HIS A 115 7.27 8.30 -7.99
N HIS A 116 6.14 7.62 -8.19
CA HIS A 116 6.02 6.73 -9.33
C HIS A 116 4.79 6.94 -10.21
N GLY A 117 3.80 7.73 -9.80
CA GLY A 117 2.58 7.92 -10.58
C GLY A 117 1.43 7.03 -10.14
N LEU A 118 0.24 7.29 -10.69
CA LEU A 118 -0.97 6.55 -10.34
C LEU A 118 -0.94 5.15 -10.96
N SER A 119 -1.15 4.12 -10.14
CA SER A 119 -1.46 2.75 -10.56
C SER A 119 -2.93 2.40 -10.27
N MET A 120 -3.40 1.27 -10.80
CA MET A 120 -4.73 0.70 -10.50
C MET A 120 -4.99 0.49 -9.00
N HIS A 121 -3.95 0.33 -8.18
CA HIS A 121 -4.06 0.15 -6.73
C HIS A 121 -4.01 1.48 -5.96
N THR A 122 -3.84 2.62 -6.62
CA THR A 122 -3.83 3.92 -5.92
C THR A 122 -5.18 4.21 -5.27
N SER A 123 -6.26 3.74 -5.90
CA SER A 123 -7.63 3.84 -5.37
C SER A 123 -7.76 3.19 -3.99
N VAL A 124 -7.19 1.99 -3.77
CA VAL A 124 -7.26 1.34 -2.45
C VAL A 124 -6.51 2.15 -1.38
N GLY A 125 -5.43 2.82 -1.79
CA GLY A 125 -4.68 3.74 -0.95
C GLY A 125 -5.51 4.97 -0.56
N LEU A 126 -6.21 5.58 -1.52
CA LEU A 126 -7.11 6.73 -1.30
C LEU A 126 -8.29 6.36 -0.39
N VAL A 127 -8.96 5.24 -0.68
CA VAL A 127 -10.08 4.73 0.17
C VAL A 127 -9.59 4.50 1.60
N THR A 128 -8.43 3.86 1.76
CA THR A 128 -7.83 3.64 3.08
C THR A 128 -7.56 4.96 3.81
N TYR A 129 -7.06 5.96 3.09
CA TYR A 129 -6.80 7.28 3.66
C TYR A 129 -8.10 7.97 4.11
N GLY A 130 -9.17 7.94 3.31
CA GLY A 130 -10.48 8.46 3.68
C GLY A 130 -11.06 7.77 4.91
N VAL A 131 -10.98 6.44 5.00
CA VAL A 131 -11.40 5.68 6.19
C VAL A 131 -10.66 6.14 7.45
N LEU A 132 -9.34 6.38 7.34
CA LEU A 132 -8.55 6.86 8.48
C LEU A 132 -8.91 8.31 8.85
N LEU A 133 -9.18 9.18 7.88
CA LEU A 133 -9.66 10.54 8.17
C LEU A 133 -10.95 10.50 9.00
N VAL A 134 -11.93 9.70 8.58
CA VAL A 134 -13.17 9.47 9.33
C VAL A 134 -12.88 8.91 10.73
N ALA A 135 -11.99 7.91 10.83
CA ALA A 135 -11.63 7.32 12.12
C ALA A 135 -10.94 8.32 13.07
N PHE A 136 -10.29 9.35 12.54
CA PHE A 136 -9.70 10.46 13.30
C PHE A 136 -10.66 11.67 13.46
N GLY A 137 -11.91 11.57 13.03
CA GLY A 137 -12.95 12.60 13.17
C GLY A 137 -12.92 13.70 12.11
N ASP A 138 -12.18 13.50 11.02
CA ASP A 138 -12.05 14.47 9.92
C ASP A 138 -12.96 14.05 8.75
N PHE A 139 -14.24 14.45 8.82
CA PHE A 139 -15.25 14.09 7.82
C PHE A 139 -15.23 14.99 6.58
N ASP A 140 -14.90 16.26 6.78
CA ASP A 140 -14.96 17.28 5.72
C ASP A 140 -13.93 17.05 4.61
N THR A 141 -12.85 16.34 4.92
CA THR A 141 -11.76 16.04 3.97
C THR A 141 -11.71 14.58 3.52
N ALA A 142 -12.68 13.76 3.94
CA ALA A 142 -12.76 12.33 3.64
C ALA A 142 -13.59 12.03 2.37
N PHE A 143 -13.29 12.73 1.28
CA PHE A 143 -13.92 12.55 -0.05
C PHE A 143 -13.10 11.64 -0.97
#